data_AF-A0A6B3G0J7-F1
#
_entry.id   AF-A0A6B3G0J7-F1
#
_cell.length_a   1.000
_cell.length_b   1.000
_cell.length_c   1.000
_cell.angle_alpha   90.00
_cell.angle_beta   90.00
_cell.angle_gamma   90.00
#
_symmetry.space_group_name_H-M   'P 1'
#
loop_
_entity.id
_entity.type
_entity.pdbx_description
1 polymer ?
#
loop_
_entity_poly.entity_id
_entity_poly.type
_entity_poly.pdbx_seq_one_letter_code
_entity_poly.pdbx_strand_id
1 'polypeptide(L)'
;LNSGAPVITLVAKSHDRHVELALRTTLEENLEMVRDTVSHLREQGRRVFVDCEHFFDGYRANAAYAKSVVRTAHEAGAEVVILCDTNGGMLPAQVQA
;
A
#
# COMPACT_ATOMS: atom_id res chain seq x y z
N LEU A 1 10.19 15.12 -5.21
CA LEU A 1 9.65 16.46 -5.58
C LEU A 1 10.52 17.16 -6.62
N ASN A 2 11.84 17.27 -6.42
CA ASN A 2 12.76 17.95 -7.34
C ASN A 2 12.75 17.41 -8.78
N SER A 3 12.40 16.14 -8.98
CA SER A 3 12.25 15.56 -10.32
C SER A 3 11.12 16.18 -11.14
N GLY A 4 10.21 16.94 -10.52
CA GLY A 4 9.05 17.53 -11.19
C GLY A 4 7.94 16.53 -11.55
N ALA A 5 8.12 15.23 -11.27
CA ALA A 5 7.17 14.18 -11.65
C ALA A 5 5.74 14.49 -11.14
N PRO A 6 4.73 14.51 -12.03
CA PRO A 6 3.35 14.86 -11.65
C PRO A 6 2.64 13.73 -10.88
N VAL A 7 3.09 12.49 -11.10
CA VAL A 7 2.58 11.28 -10.44
C VAL A 7 3.72 10.62 -9.66
N ILE A 8 3.44 10.19 -8.43
CA ILE A 8 4.38 9.45 -7.59
C ILE A 8 3.70 8.16 -7.17
N THR A 9 4.33 7.03 -7.47
CA THR A 9 3.91 5.71 -6.99
C THR A 9 4.73 5.35 -5.76
N LEU A 10 4.06 5.20 -4.63
CA LEU A 10 4.63 4.72 -3.37
C LEU A 10 4.39 3.23 -3.24
N VAL A 11 5.37 2.51 -2.70
CA VAL A 11 5.24 1.10 -2.35
C VAL A 11 4.93 0.99 -0.86
N ALA A 12 3.86 0.28 -0.51
CA ALA A 12 3.42 0.03 0.87
C ALA A 12 3.27 -1.47 1.11
N LYS A 13 3.93 -1.98 2.16
CA LYS A 13 3.81 -3.40 2.54
C LYS A 13 2.39 -3.68 3.04
N SER A 14 1.71 -4.62 2.40
CA SER A 14 0.33 -5.01 2.71
C SER A 14 0.22 -6.41 3.30
N HIS A 15 1.34 -6.95 3.79
CA HIS A 15 1.47 -8.24 4.45
C HIS A 15 2.20 -8.03 5.79
N ASP A 16 1.57 -8.38 6.90
CA ASP A 16 2.06 -8.19 8.26
C ASP A 16 3.47 -8.76 8.47
N ARG A 17 3.72 -10.00 8.01
CA ARG A 17 5.04 -10.62 8.07
C ARG A 17 6.13 -9.79 7.37
N HIS A 18 5.80 -9.12 6.26
CA HIS A 18 6.78 -8.28 5.55
C HIS A 18 6.97 -6.94 6.25
N VAL A 19 5.97 -6.42 6.96
CA VAL A 19 6.14 -5.24 7.81
C VAL A 19 7.10 -5.56 8.95
N GLU A 20 6.87 -6.65 9.66
CA GLU A 20 7.67 -7.02 10.83
C GLU A 20 9.10 -7.45 10.45
N LEU A 21 9.27 -8.24 9.38
CA LEU A 21 10.58 -8.81 9.05
C LEU A 21 11.39 -7.96 8.09
N ALA A 22 10.75 -7.31 7.11
CA ALA A 22 11.46 -6.52 6.10
C ALA A 22 11.56 -5.05 6.50
N LEU A 23 10.46 -4.43 6.95
CA LEU A 23 10.50 -3.04 7.43
C LEU A 23 10.98 -2.93 8.88
N ARG A 24 10.91 -4.02 9.66
CA ARG A 24 11.31 -4.07 11.08
C ARG A 24 10.57 -3.04 11.93
N THR A 25 9.28 -2.90 11.67
CA THR A 25 8.40 -1.99 12.39
C THR A 25 7.07 -2.65 12.73
N THR A 26 6.17 -1.92 13.40
CA THR A 26 4.85 -2.38 13.77
C THR A 26 3.83 -2.16 12.65
N LEU A 27 2.70 -2.88 12.73
CA LEU A 27 1.58 -2.69 11.80
C LEU A 27 1.01 -1.26 11.87
N GLU A 28 0.91 -0.70 13.07
CA GLU A 28 0.41 0.67 13.28
C GLU A 28 1.34 1.69 12.63
N GLU A 29 2.65 1.60 12.90
CA GLU A 29 3.65 2.49 12.31
C GLU A 29 3.62 2.41 10.77
N ASN A 30 3.43 1.22 10.19
CA ASN A 30 3.29 1.11 8.74
C ASN A 30 2.05 1.86 8.20
N LEU A 31 0.92 1.82 8.91
CA LEU A 31 -0.27 2.58 8.52
C LEU A 31 -0.04 4.09 8.67
N GLU A 32 0.62 4.53 9.74
CA GLU A 32 1.00 5.94 9.93
C GLU A 32 1.94 6.42 8.82
N MET A 33 2.99 5.66 8.51
CA MET A 33 3.91 5.97 7.40
C MET A 33 3.19 6.11 6.06
N VAL A 34 2.23 5.23 5.75
CA VAL A 34 1.41 5.31 4.54
C VAL A 34 0.57 6.60 4.56
N ARG A 35 -0.14 6.87 5.65
CA ARG A 35 -1.01 8.04 5.80
C ARG A 35 -0.23 9.34 5.63
N ASP A 36 0.88 9.47 6.35
CA ASP A 36 1.67 10.69 6.40
C ASP A 36 2.35 10.95 5.06
N THR A 37 2.93 9.92 4.43
CA THR A 37 3.63 10.08 3.15
C THR A 37 2.65 10.44 2.04
N VAL A 38 1.48 9.77 1.97
CA VAL A 38 0.46 10.10 0.97
C VAL A 38 -0.06 11.53 1.18
N SER A 39 -0.44 11.88 2.42
CA SER A 39 -0.97 13.22 2.74
C SER A 39 0.05 14.31 2.40
N HIS A 40 1.30 14.12 2.80
CA HIS A 40 2.39 15.05 2.49
C HIS A 40 2.52 15.28 0.97
N LEU A 41 2.54 14.21 0.17
CA LEU A 41 2.68 14.35 -1.29
C LEU A 41 1.45 15.02 -1.93
N ARG A 42 0.25 14.75 -1.40
CA ARG A 42 -1.00 15.39 -1.85
C ARG A 42 -0.98 16.90 -1.56
N GLU A 43 -0.51 17.32 -0.39
CA GLU A 43 -0.32 18.74 -0.04
C GLU A 43 0.66 19.45 -0.97
N GLN A 44 1.65 18.72 -1.49
CA GLN A 44 2.59 19.24 -2.50
C GLN A 44 2.01 19.23 -3.94
N GLY A 45 0.70 19.04 -4.09
CA GLY A 45 -0.02 19.06 -5.37
C GLY A 45 0.26 17.85 -6.26
N ARG A 46 0.74 16.74 -5.70
CA ARG A 46 1.06 15.52 -6.47
C ARG A 46 -0.14 14.60 -6.59
N ARG A 47 -0.18 13.83 -7.67
CA ARG A 47 -1.03 12.65 -7.80
C ARG A 47 -0.27 11.47 -7.20
N VAL A 48 -0.89 10.77 -6.26
CA VAL A 48 -0.22 9.72 -5.50
C VAL A 48 -0.90 8.40 -5.79
N PHE A 49 -0.12 7.44 -6.25
CA PHE A 49 -0.53 6.05 -6.44
C PHE A 49 0.12 5.23 -5.34
N VAL A 50 -0.59 4.25 -4.77
CA VAL A 50 -0.04 3.38 -3.73
C VAL A 50 -0.10 1.94 -4.22
N ASP A 51 1.08 1.36 -4.41
CA ASP A 51 1.31 -0.05 -4.67
C ASP A 51 1.23 -0.82 -3.35
N CYS A 52 0.16 -1.60 -3.17
CA CYS A 52 -0.02 -2.47 -2.02
C CYS A 52 0.74 -3.78 -2.26
N GLU A 53 2.05 -3.74 -2.01
CA GLU A 53 2.96 -4.86 -2.21
C GLU A 53 2.57 -6.06 -1.33
N HIS A 54 2.57 -7.25 -1.94
CA HIS A 54 2.11 -8.52 -1.37
C HIS A 54 0.65 -8.49 -0.90
N PHE A 55 -0.22 -7.67 -1.52
CA PHE A 55 -1.62 -7.57 -1.10
C PHE A 55 -2.32 -8.93 -1.07
N PHE A 56 -2.26 -9.74 -2.12
CA PHE A 56 -3.07 -10.97 -2.17
C PHE A 56 -2.57 -12.05 -1.19
N ASP A 57 -1.26 -12.19 -1.02
CA ASP A 57 -0.69 -13.07 0.00
C ASP A 57 -1.04 -12.57 1.41
N GLY A 58 -0.86 -11.27 1.65
CA GLY A 58 -1.21 -10.61 2.90
C GLY A 58 -2.71 -10.68 3.21
N TYR A 59 -3.57 -10.60 2.20
CA TYR A 59 -5.01 -10.73 2.34
C TYR A 59 -5.42 -12.13 2.77
N ARG A 60 -4.76 -13.17 2.22
CA ARG A 60 -5.01 -14.57 2.62
C ARG A 60 -4.52 -14.86 4.03
N ALA A 61 -3.41 -14.26 4.45
CA ALA A 61 -2.87 -14.42 5.79
C ALA A 61 -3.66 -13.61 6.83
N ASN A 62 -3.94 -12.34 6.52
CA ASN A 62 -4.54 -11.36 7.40
C ASN A 62 -5.33 -10.30 6.60
N ALA A 63 -6.54 -10.68 6.17
CA ALA A 63 -7.42 -9.83 5.37
C ALA A 63 -7.76 -8.49 6.03
N ALA A 64 -7.86 -8.45 7.36
CA ALA A 64 -8.17 -7.23 8.09
C ALA A 64 -7.06 -6.18 7.91
N TYR A 65 -5.81 -6.60 8.09
CA TYR A 65 -4.65 -5.72 7.93
C TYR A 65 -4.39 -5.33 6.47
N ALA A 66 -4.45 -6.28 5.53
CA ALA A 66 -4.29 -5.96 4.11
C ALA A 66 -5.30 -4.90 3.65
N LYS A 67 -6.57 -5.01 4.08
CA LYS A 67 -7.60 -4.01 3.82
C LYS A 67 -7.37 -2.69 4.57
N SER A 68 -6.78 -2.71 5.76
CA SER A 68 -6.47 -1.46 6.47
C SER A 68 -5.41 -0.65 5.74
N VAL A 69 -4.41 -1.27 5.13
CA VAL A 69 -3.43 -0.55 4.28
C VAL A 69 -4.12 0.12 3.09
N VAL A 70 -4.99 -0.60 2.38
CA VAL A 70 -5.78 -0.06 1.26
C VAL A 70 -6.64 1.12 1.70
N ARG A 71 -7.38 0.96 2.80
CA ARG A 71 -8.25 2.00 3.34
C ARG A 71 -7.45 3.22 3.77
N THR A 72 -6.34 3.04 4.49
CA THR A 72 -5.47 4.12 4.94
C THR A 72 -4.90 4.91 3.76
N ALA A 73 -4.43 4.23 2.70
CA ALA A 73 -3.96 4.89 1.50
C ALA A 73 -5.07 5.72 0.82
N HIS A 74 -6.26 5.14 0.67
CA HIS A 74 -7.41 5.83 0.07
C HIS A 74 -7.86 7.05 0.89
N GLU A 75 -8.02 6.88 2.21
CA GLU A 75 -8.43 7.96 3.13
C GLU A 75 -7.40 9.10 3.19
N ALA A 76 -6.11 8.79 3.04
CA ALA A 76 -5.04 9.79 2.96
C ALA A 76 -5.02 10.55 1.61
N GLY A 77 -5.85 10.15 0.64
CA GLY A 77 -6.01 10.83 -0.63
C GLY A 77 -5.20 10.24 -1.78
N ALA A 78 -4.76 8.98 -1.69
CA ALA A 78 -4.23 8.28 -2.85
C ALA A 78 -5.28 8.23 -3.97
N GLU A 79 -4.87 8.58 -5.19
CA GLU A 79 -5.75 8.61 -6.36
C GLU A 79 -6.03 7.19 -6.87
N VAL A 80 -5.03 6.31 -6.78
CA VAL A 80 -5.14 4.90 -7.15
C VAL A 80 -4.46 4.07 -6.07
N VAL A 81 -5.13 3.01 -5.62
CA VAL A 81 -4.55 1.95 -4.78
C VAL A 81 -4.47 0.68 -5.61
N ILE A 82 -3.25 0.19 -5.85
CA ILE A 82 -2.97 -0.97 -6.69
C ILE A 82 -2.86 -2.20 -5.80
N LEU A 83 -3.72 -3.19 -6.04
CA LEU A 83 -3.68 -4.48 -5.34
C LEU A 83 -2.69 -5.41 -6.07
N CYS A 84 -1.54 -5.67 -5.47
CA CYS A 84 -0.44 -6.35 -6.16
C CYS A 84 -0.36 -7.86 -5.86
N ASP A 85 -0.32 -8.66 -6.92
CA ASP A 85 0.20 -10.04 -6.89
C ASP A 85 1.72 -10.01 -7.06
N THR A 86 2.42 -9.55 -6.04
CA THR A 86 3.87 -9.30 -6.10
C THR A 86 4.69 -10.55 -6.44
N ASN A 87 4.24 -11.72 -5.98
CA ASN A 87 4.91 -12.99 -6.28
C ASN A 87 4.50 -13.59 -7.63
N GLY A 88 3.42 -13.09 -8.26
CA GLY A 88 2.86 -13.63 -9.50
C GLY A 88 2.24 -15.02 -9.33
N GLY A 89 1.78 -15.33 -8.11
CA GLY A 89 1.34 -16.68 -7.72
C GLY A 89 -0.18 -16.87 -7.71
N MET A 90 -0.96 -15.82 -7.98
CA MET A 90 -2.42 -15.90 -7.87
C MET A 90 -3.03 -16.57 -9.09
N LEU A 91 -3.93 -17.52 -8.84
CA LEU A 91 -4.80 -18.09 -9.86
C LEU A 91 -5.97 -17.12 -10.13
N PRO A 92 -6.54 -17.09 -11.36
CA PRO A 92 -7.72 -16.29 -11.64
C PRO A 92 -8.88 -16.54 -10.66
N ALA A 93 -9.06 -17.80 -10.23
CA ALA A 93 -10.08 -18.15 -9.26
C ALA A 93 -9.85 -17.54 -7.85
N GLN A 94 -8.64 -17.08 -7.56
CA GLN A 94 -8.26 -16.46 -6.28
C GLN A 94 -8.35 -14.92 -6.31
N VAL A 95 -8.61 -14.33 -7.49
CA VAL A 95 -8.76 -12.89 -7.69
C VAL A 95 -10.12 -12.63 -8.32
N GLN A 96 -11.14 -12.49 -7.48
CA GLN A 96 -12.54 -12.31 -7.87
C GLN A 96 -13.12 -11.03 -7.23
N ALA A 97 -14.20 -10.50 -7.83
CA ALA A 97 -14.92 -9.31 -7.38
C ALA A 97 -16.07 -9.66 -6.41
#